data_AF-A0A3B0P5V3-F1
#
_entry.id   AF-A0A3B0P5V3-F1
#
_cell.length_a   1.000
_cell.length_b   1.000
_cell.length_c   1.000
_cell.angle_alpha   90.00
_cell.angle_beta   90.00
_cell.angle_gamma   90.00
#
_symmetry.space_group_name_H-M   'P 1'
#
loop_
_entity.id
_entity.type
_entity.pdbx_description
1 polymer ?
#
loop_
_entity_poly.entity_id
_entity_poly.type
_entity_poly.pdbx_seq_one_letter_code
_entity_poly.pdbx_strand_id
1 'polypeptide(L)' 'MISLKSISITGAYRKKNDDRVSHFENDDFLVALVCDGMGGHLHGDIAAEETAKIFTNQFSKNFSYISFQETSLW' A
#
# COMPACT_ATOMS: atom_id res chain seq x y z
N MET A 1 4.53 18.00 9.35
CA MET A 1 5.20 17.20 8.31
C MET A 1 5.47 15.82 8.91
N ILE A 2 4.80 14.80 8.39
CA ILE A 2 5.00 13.41 8.85
C ILE A 2 6.33 12.93 8.26
N SER A 3 7.19 12.32 9.08
CA SER A 3 8.42 11.69 8.58
C SER A 3 8.11 10.25 8.22
N LEU A 4 8.16 9.92 6.92
CA LEU A 4 7.90 8.57 6.42
C LEU A 4 9.21 7.79 6.21
N LYS A 5 9.22 6.52 6.61
CA LYS A 5 10.28 5.57 6.28
C LYS A 5 9.68 4.23 5.88
N SER A 6 10.13 3.67 4.76
CA SER A 6 9.69 2.36 4.28
C SER A 6 10.85 1.37 4.33
N ILE A 7 10.61 0.19 4.88
CA ILE A 7 11.57 -0.91 4.91
C ILE A 7 10.82 -2.24 4.74
N SER A 8 11.37 -3.13 3.95
CA SER A 8 10.88 -4.50 3.81
C SER A 8 12.08 -5.42 3.67
N ILE A 9 12.12 -6.48 4.49
CA ILE A 9 13.26 -7.39 4.60
C ILE A 9 12.75 -8.84 4.55
N THR A 10 13.45 -9.70 3.82
CA THR A 10 13.10 -11.13 3.70
C THR A 10 13.18 -11.89 5.03
N GLY A 11 14.04 -11.42 5.94
CA GLY A 11 14.43 -12.18 7.12
C GLY A 11 15.33 -13.38 6.79
N ALA A 12 15.57 -14.24 7.78
CA ALA A 12 16.57 -15.31 7.68
C ALA A 12 16.05 -16.63 7.10
N TYR A 13 14.72 -16.82 7.03
CA TYR A 13 14.11 -18.14 6.80
C TYR A 13 13.37 -18.28 5.46
N ARG A 14 13.03 -17.17 4.80
CA ARG A 14 12.35 -17.20 3.50
C ARG A 14 13.37 -17.10 2.37
N LYS A 15 13.11 -17.80 1.26
CA LYS A 15 13.97 -17.77 0.06
C LYS A 15 13.84 -16.45 -0.72
N LYS A 16 12.70 -15.78 -0.61
CA LYS A 16 12.39 -14.51 -1.26
C LYS A 16 11.49 -13.68 -0.36
N ASN A 17 11.52 -12.37 -0.59
CA ASN A 17 10.59 -11.44 0.04
C ASN A 17 9.34 -11.31 -0.83
N ASP A 18 8.24 -11.87 -0.35
CA ASP A 18 6.93 -11.76 -1.00
C ASP A 18 6.18 -10.49 -0.54
N ASP A 19 6.75 -9.70 0.37
CA ASP A 19 6.14 -8.45 0.83
C ASP A 19 6.45 -7.30 -0.14
N ARG A 20 5.56 -6.30 -0.16
CA ARG A 20 5.78 -5.01 -0.80
C ARG A 20 5.27 -3.89 0.10
N VAL A 21 5.98 -2.77 0.08
CA VAL A 21 5.59 -1.53 0.77
C VAL A 21 5.48 -0.42 -0.26
N SER A 22 4.46 0.42 -0.13
CA SER A 22 4.24 1.57 -1.00
C SER A 22 3.64 2.71 -0.20
N HIS A 23 3.74 3.93 -0.72
CA HIS A 23 3.09 5.09 -0.14
C HIS A 23 2.76 6.10 -1.23
N PHE A 24 1.81 6.95 -0.94
CA PHE A 24 1.47 8.14 -1.72
C PHE A 24 1.06 9.25 -0.75
N GLU A 25 1.53 10.46 -1.00
CA GLU A 25 1.23 11.65 -0.21
C GLU A 25 0.84 12.78 -1.16
N ASN A 26 -0.15 13.56 -0.75
CA ASN A 26 -0.46 14.87 -1.31
C ASN A 26 -0.64 15.88 -0.18
N ASP A 27 -1.11 17.08 -0.50
CA ASP A 27 -1.26 18.16 0.49
C ASP A 27 -2.32 17.87 1.56
N ASP A 28 -3.26 16.96 1.28
CA ASP A 28 -4.41 16.67 2.15
C ASP A 28 -4.21 15.41 3.00
N PHE A 29 -3.53 14.39 2.46
CA PHE A 29 -3.40 13.09 3.11
C PHE A 29 -2.17 12.28 2.68
N LEU A 30 -1.82 11.35 3.55
CA LEU A 30 -0.81 10.31 3.34
C LEU A 30 -1.50 8.94 3.34
N VAL A 31 -1.17 8.13 2.35
CA VAL A 31 -1.53 6.71 2.27
C VAL A 31 -0.25 5.90 2.37
N ALA A 32 -0.19 4.99 3.36
CA ALA A 32 0.89 4.01 3.48
C ALA A 32 0.30 2.60 3.32
N LEU A 33 0.90 1.80 2.43
CA LEU A 33 0.47 0.45 2.09
C LEU A 33 1.54 -0.58 2.46
N VAL A 34 1.08 -1.70 3.01
CA VAL A 34 1.85 -2.92 3.19
C VAL A 34 1.06 -4.06 2.57
N CYS A 35 1.70 -4.83 1.68
CA CYS A 35 1.12 -6.00 1.02
C CYS A 35 1.98 -7.22 1.35
N ASP A 36 1.42 -8.21 2.04
CA ASP A 36 2.05 -9.52 2.31
C ASP A 36 1.59 -10.50 1.22
N GLY A 37 2.52 -10.84 0.32
CA GLY A 37 2.27 -11.83 -0.72
C GLY A 37 2.30 -13.24 -0.14
N MET A 38 1.27 -14.04 -0.40
CA MET A 38 1.20 -15.43 0.08
C MET A 38 2.46 -16.24 -0.31
N GLY A 39 3.21 -16.66 0.71
CA GLY A 39 4.31 -17.60 0.55
C GLY A 39 3.82 -19.02 0.24
N GLY A 40 4.65 -19.81 -0.45
CA GLY A 40 4.32 -21.20 -0.82
C GLY A 40 3.40 -21.34 -2.04
N HIS A 41 2.84 -20.24 -2.54
CA HIS A 41 2.15 -20.16 -3.82
C HIS A 41 3.06 -19.53 -4.88
N LEU A 42 2.76 -19.77 -6.16
CA LEU A 42 3.48 -19.14 -7.27
C LEU A 42 3.19 -17.63 -7.26
N HIS A 43 4.25 -16.81 -7.38
CA HIS A 43 4.18 -15.37 -7.63
C HIS A 43 3.54 -14.49 -6.53
N GLY A 44 3.66 -14.86 -5.24
CA GLY A 44 3.22 -14.01 -4.12
C GLY A 44 3.80 -12.59 -4.17
N ASP A 45 5.07 -12.47 -4.50
CA ASP A 45 5.79 -11.22 -4.73
C ASP A 45 5.19 -10.35 -5.84
N ILE A 46 4.76 -10.96 -6.95
CA ILE A 46 4.09 -10.26 -8.06
C ILE A 46 2.68 -9.81 -7.64
N ALA A 47 1.94 -10.65 -6.92
CA ALA A 47 0.62 -10.30 -6.44
C ALA A 47 0.67 -9.11 -5.47
N ALA A 48 1.64 -9.10 -4.55
CA ALA A 48 1.86 -7.97 -3.64
C ALA A 48 2.26 -6.69 -4.39
N GLU A 49 3.11 -6.81 -5.42
CA GLU A 49 3.59 -5.69 -6.23
C GLU A 49 2.47 -5.05 -7.06
N GLU A 50 1.71 -5.87 -7.79
CA GLU A 50 0.58 -5.39 -8.59
C GLU A 50 -0.51 -4.79 -7.70
N THR A 51 -0.77 -5.37 -6.52
CA THR A 51 -1.71 -4.80 -5.54
C THR A 51 -1.25 -3.41 -5.11
N ALA A 52 -0.01 -3.27 -4.64
CA ALA A 52 0.53 -2.00 -4.19
C ALA A 52 0.52 -0.94 -5.30
N LYS A 53 0.88 -1.33 -6.54
CA LYS A 53 0.93 -0.44 -7.69
C LYS A 53 -0.46 0.01 -8.15
N ILE A 54 -1.38 -0.94 -8.34
CA ILE A 54 -2.75 -0.64 -8.80
C ILE A 54 -3.47 0.19 -7.75
N PHE A 55 -3.40 -0.19 -6.48
CA PHE A 55 -4.06 0.55 -5.40
C PHE A 55 -3.55 1.99 -5.35
N THR A 56 -2.25 2.20 -5.27
CA THR A 56 -1.68 3.55 -5.16
C THR A 56 -2.02 4.41 -6.38
N ASN A 57 -2.01 3.83 -7.58
CA ASN A 57 -2.39 4.53 -8.83
C ASN A 57 -3.89 4.87 -8.87
N GLN A 58 -4.76 3.95 -8.46
CA GLN A 58 -6.21 4.20 -8.46
C GLN A 58 -6.62 5.16 -7.34
N PHE A 59 -6.03 5.03 -6.16
CA PHE A 59 -6.33 5.88 -5.03
C PHE A 59 -5.86 7.32 -5.28
N SER A 60 -4.62 7.51 -5.77
CA SER A 60 -4.11 8.86 -6.08
C SER A 60 -4.91 9.58 -7.17
N LYS A 61 -5.58 8.86 -8.07
CA LYS A 61 -6.38 9.44 -9.16
C LYS A 61 -7.83 9.70 -8.80
N ASN A 62 -8.44 8.82 -8.01
CA ASN A 62 -9.90 8.81 -7.83
C ASN A 62 -10.35 9.17 -6.42
N PHE A 63 -9.44 9.18 -5.44
CA PHE A 63 -9.83 9.54 -4.08
C PHE A 63 -9.96 11.05 -3.96
N SER A 64 -11.18 11.48 -3.67
CA SER A 64 -11.48 12.85 -3.23
C SER A 64 -11.80 12.80 -1.76
N TYR A 65 -11.16 13.68 -0.98
CA TYR A 65 -11.55 13.88 0.41
C TYR A 65 -13.00 14.38 0.48
N ILE A 66 -13.83 13.70 1.26
CA ILE A 66 -15.23 14.06 1.51
C ILE A 66 -15.31 14.53 2.96
N SER A 67 -16.02 15.63 3.20
CA SER A 67 -16.12 16.22 4.53
C SER A 67 -16.92 15.33 5.50
N PHE A 68 -16.69 15.51 6.80
CA PHE A 68 -17.44 14.77 7.83
C PHE A 68 -18.95 15.02 7.75
N GLN A 69 -19.38 16.23 7.36
CA GLN A 69 -20.81 16.51 7.17
C GLN A 69 -21.42 15.62 6.08
N GLU A 70 -20.70 15.40 4.98
CA GLU A 70 -21.18 14.58 3.87
C GLU A 70 -21.17 13.08 4.19
N THR A 71 -20.21 12.59 4.99
CA THR A 71 -20.18 11.18 5.39
C THR A 71 -21.24 10.81 6.42
N SER A 72 -21.75 11.77 7.19
CA SER A 72 -22.87 11.54 8.13
C SER A 72 -24.22 11.24 7.45
N LEU A 73 -24.28 11.35 6.12
CA LEU A 73 -25.45 11.07 5.29
C LEU A 73 -25.41 9.68 4.61
N TRP A 74 -24.31 8.94 4.76
CA TRP A 74 -24.13 7.57 4.25
C TRP A 74 -24.55 6.55 5.30
#